data_AF-A0A561END6-F1
#
_entry.id   AF-A0A561END6-F1
#
_cell.length_a   1.000
_cell.length_b   1.000
_cell.length_c   1.000
_cell.angle_alpha   90.00
_cell.angle_beta   90.00
_cell.angle_gamma   90.00
#
_symmetry.space_group_name_H-M   'P 1'
#
loop_
_entity.id
_entity.type
_entity.pdbx_description
1 polymer ?
#
loop_
_entity_poly.entity_id
_entity_poly.type
_entity_poly.pdbx_seq_one_letter_code
_entity_poly.pdbx_strand_id
1 'polypeptide(L)'
;MTIRLDPSADAHLDAILTRVLDRCLSDIADDARAFAPEKTGELKASIFHQTDGLTGIVGTDCPYWRPVEYGSAAHDIRPRHKKALFWEGAAHPVGRVRHPGTAPHPYLRPALLQHRELR
;
A
#
# COMPACT_ATOMS: atom_id res chain seq x y z
N MET A 1 37.68 -5.49 26.45
CA MET A 1 38.33 -4.98 25.22
C MET A 1 37.25 -4.31 24.40
N THR A 2 37.38 -3.01 24.14
CA THR A 2 36.35 -2.21 23.46
C THR A 2 36.97 -1.65 22.20
N ILE A 3 36.39 -1.97 21.05
CA ILE A 3 36.79 -1.39 19.76
C ILE A 3 35.85 -0.22 19.50
N ARG A 4 36.40 0.96 19.21
CA ARG A 4 35.61 2.09 18.72
C ARG A 4 35.58 2.01 17.20
N LEU A 5 34.39 2.14 16.65
CA LEU A 5 34.21 2.39 15.23
C LEU A 5 34.81 3.77 14.94
N ASP A 6 35.73 3.83 14.00
CA ASP A 6 36.22 5.09 13.44
C ASP A 6 35.32 5.52 12.27
N PRO A 7 35.40 6.77 11.78
CA PRO A 7 34.51 7.27 10.74
C PRO A 7 34.49 6.45 9.44
N SER A 8 35.56 5.70 9.13
CA SER A 8 35.57 4.81 7.97
C SER A 8 34.77 3.53 8.20
N ALA A 9 34.69 3.05 9.45
CA ALA A 9 33.83 1.95 9.85
C ALA A 9 32.34 2.35 9.85
N ASP A 10 32.02 3.59 10.20
CA ASP A 10 30.65 4.12 10.16
C ASP A 10 30.09 4.14 8.73
N ALA A 11 30.87 4.64 7.76
CA ALA A 11 30.45 4.64 6.35
C ALA A 11 30.23 3.22 5.80
N HIS A 12 31.03 2.24 6.25
CA HIS A 12 30.85 0.85 5.86
C HIS A 12 29.58 0.25 6.48
N LEU A 13 29.31 0.58 7.74
CA LEU A 13 28.10 0.16 8.44
C LEU A 13 26.85 0.74 7.79
N ASP A 14 26.84 2.03 7.46
CA ASP A 14 25.72 2.69 6.79
C ASP A 14 25.39 2.07 5.44
N ALA A 15 26.42 1.72 4.66
CA ALA A 15 26.25 1.03 3.39
C ALA A 15 25.62 -0.37 3.58
N ILE A 16 26.04 -1.12 4.60
CA ILE A 16 25.47 -2.42 4.93
C ILE A 16 24.02 -2.27 5.39
N LEU A 17 23.75 -1.34 6.32
CA LEU A 17 22.43 -1.11 6.87
C LEU A 17 21.44 -0.67 5.80
N THR A 18 21.84 0.24 4.91
CA THR A 18 21.02 0.68 3.77
C THR A 18 20.65 -0.49 2.87
N ARG A 19 21.61 -1.38 2.57
CA ARG A 19 21.37 -2.57 1.74
C ARG A 19 20.44 -3.58 2.42
N VAL A 20 20.61 -3.79 3.73
CA VAL A 20 19.72 -4.67 4.50
C VAL A 20 18.31 -4.09 4.53
N LEU A 21 18.17 -2.78 4.77
CA LEU A 21 16.90 -2.09 4.76
C LEU A 21 16.21 -2.21 3.39
N ASP A 22 16.91 -1.92 2.30
CA ASP A 22 16.38 -2.05 0.93
C ASP A 22 15.79 -3.43 0.66
N ARG A 23 16.53 -4.49 1.03
CA ARG A 23 16.05 -5.88 0.91
C ARG A 23 14.80 -6.13 1.75
N CYS A 24 14.78 -5.68 3.01
CA CYS A 24 13.60 -5.82 3.87
C CYS A 24 12.37 -5.14 3.26
N LEU A 25 12.52 -3.95 2.69
CA LEU A 25 11.41 -3.23 2.07
C LEU A 25 10.96 -3.90 0.77
N SER A 26 11.87 -4.49 0.00
CA SER A 26 11.52 -5.32 -1.16
C SER A 26 10.65 -6.50 -0.76
N ASP A 27 11.05 -7.24 0.29
CA ASP A 27 10.27 -8.38 0.80
C ASP A 27 8.89 -7.93 1.31
N ILE A 28 8.81 -6.79 2.02
CA ILE A 28 7.53 -6.21 2.46
C ILE A 28 6.67 -5.82 1.25
N ALA A 29 7.25 -5.23 0.21
CA ALA A 29 6.52 -4.88 -1.00
C ALA A 29 5.99 -6.13 -1.74
N ASP A 30 6.77 -7.21 -1.77
CA ASP A 30 6.36 -8.48 -2.36
C ASP A 30 5.21 -9.14 -1.58
N ASP A 31 5.27 -9.13 -0.25
CA ASP A 31 4.16 -9.61 0.57
C ASP A 31 2.91 -8.73 0.40
N ALA A 32 3.07 -7.41 0.30
CA ALA A 32 1.95 -6.51 0.02
C ALA A 32 1.30 -6.82 -1.34
N ARG A 33 2.09 -7.15 -2.37
CA ARG A 33 1.59 -7.61 -3.67
C ARG A 33 0.89 -8.97 -3.57
N ALA A 34 1.39 -9.89 -2.74
CA ALA A 34 0.77 -11.19 -2.52
C ALA A 34 -0.59 -11.07 -1.80
N PHE A 35 -0.70 -10.18 -0.82
CA PHE A 35 -1.93 -9.97 -0.04
C PHE A 35 -2.97 -9.10 -0.76
N ALA A 36 -2.54 -8.24 -1.68
CA ALA A 36 -3.45 -7.35 -2.40
C ALA A 36 -4.45 -8.15 -3.25
N PRO A 37 -5.75 -7.77 -3.21
CA PRO A 37 -6.75 -8.42 -4.05
C PRO A 37 -6.52 -8.10 -5.53
N GLU A 38 -6.90 -9.03 -6.40
CA GLU A 38 -6.66 -8.89 -7.84
C GLU A 38 -7.97 -8.93 -8.63
N LYS A 39 -8.18 -7.88 -9.43
CA LYS A 39 -9.21 -7.85 -10.47
C LYS A 39 -8.60 -7.56 -11.84
N THR A 40 -7.79 -6.50 -11.94
CA THR A 40 -7.06 -6.10 -13.16
C THR A 40 -5.55 -6.13 -12.99
N GLY A 41 -5.04 -6.32 -11.77
CA GLY A 41 -3.61 -6.28 -11.44
C GLY A 41 -3.02 -4.88 -11.16
N GLU A 42 -3.74 -3.81 -11.48
CA GLU A 42 -3.25 -2.42 -11.32
C GLU A 42 -2.76 -2.10 -9.91
N LEU A 43 -3.54 -2.47 -8.88
CA LEU A 43 -3.17 -2.25 -7.48
C LEU A 43 -1.85 -2.93 -7.11
N LYS A 44 -1.63 -4.15 -7.58
CA LYS A 44 -0.39 -4.91 -7.32
C LYS A 44 0.78 -4.27 -8.04
N ALA A 45 0.58 -3.90 -9.30
CA ALA A 45 1.61 -3.29 -10.14
C ALA A 45 2.08 -1.92 -9.63
N SER A 46 1.21 -1.17 -8.96
CA SER A 46 1.55 0.16 -8.42
C SER A 46 2.21 0.12 -7.04
N ILE A 47 2.39 -1.05 -6.41
CA ILE A 47 3.10 -1.16 -5.13
C ILE A 47 4.60 -0.99 -5.37
N PHE A 48 5.24 -0.14 -4.57
CA PHE A 48 6.67 0.18 -4.65
C PHE A 48 7.31 0.19 -3.26
N HIS A 49 8.65 0.11 -3.26
CA HIS A 49 9.47 0.45 -2.10
C HIS A 49 10.56 1.45 -2.50
N GLN A 50 10.98 2.27 -1.54
CA GLN A 50 12.07 3.23 -1.69
C GLN A 50 12.84 3.36 -0.38
N THR A 51 14.16 3.58 -0.50
CA THR A 51 15.04 3.89 0.63
C THR A 51 15.68 5.26 0.46
N ASP A 52 15.82 5.99 1.56
CA ASP A 52 16.64 7.19 1.69
C ASP A 52 17.46 7.09 2.99
N GLY A 53 18.72 6.68 2.86
CA GLY A 53 19.56 6.27 3.99
C GLY A 53 18.91 5.15 4.81
N LEU A 54 18.70 5.39 6.11
CA LEU A 54 18.03 4.46 7.03
C LEU A 54 16.50 4.66 7.10
N THR A 55 15.94 5.45 6.19
CA THR A 55 14.49 5.64 6.07
C THR A 55 13.96 4.81 4.92
N GLY A 56 12.89 4.05 5.18
CA GLY A 56 12.25 3.18 4.21
C GLY A 56 10.78 3.51 4.01
N ILE A 57 10.30 3.44 2.78
CA ILE A 57 8.89 3.61 2.43
C ILE A 57 8.43 2.40 1.61
N VAL A 58 7.28 1.85 1.95
CA VAL A 58 6.50 0.94 1.09
C VAL A 58 5.14 1.59 0.88
N GLY A 59 4.72 1.71 -0.37
CA GLY A 59 3.54 2.49 -0.74
C GLY A 59 2.91 2.02 -2.05
N THR A 60 1.88 2.75 -2.48
CA THR A 60 1.21 2.51 -3.76
C THR A 60 0.64 3.81 -4.33
N ASP A 61 0.75 3.97 -5.65
CA ASP A 61 0.19 5.11 -6.37
C ASP A 61 -1.26 4.86 -6.86
N CYS A 62 -1.83 3.69 -6.56
CA CYS A 62 -3.18 3.35 -6.97
C CYS A 62 -4.22 4.25 -6.27
N PRO A 63 -5.05 5.03 -6.99
CA PRO A 63 -5.94 6.02 -6.37
C PRO A 63 -7.00 5.42 -5.45
N TYR A 64 -7.34 4.14 -5.63
CA TYR A 64 -8.32 3.41 -4.81
C TYR A 64 -7.67 2.58 -3.70
N TRP A 65 -6.39 2.79 -3.37
CA TRP A 65 -5.67 2.02 -2.34
C TRP A 65 -6.36 2.07 -0.97
N ARG A 66 -6.87 3.24 -0.58
CA ARG A 66 -7.40 3.50 0.77
C ARG A 66 -8.68 2.72 1.08
N PRO A 67 -9.72 2.76 0.22
CA PRO A 67 -10.91 1.95 0.46
C PRO A 67 -10.64 0.44 0.38
N VAL A 68 -9.57 -0.02 -0.28
CA VAL A 68 -9.15 -1.43 -0.22
C VAL A 68 -8.54 -1.75 1.14
N GLU A 69 -7.58 -0.94 1.61
CA GLU A 69 -6.87 -1.17 2.88
C GLU A 69 -7.76 -1.04 4.13
N TYR A 70 -8.70 -0.09 4.12
CA TYR A 70 -9.51 0.28 5.29
C TYR A 70 -11.02 0.08 5.12
N GLY A 71 -11.48 -0.28 3.92
CA GLY A 71 -12.91 -0.34 3.62
C GLY A 71 -13.52 1.06 3.44
N SER A 72 -14.84 1.09 3.29
CA SER A 72 -15.63 2.32 3.25
C SER A 72 -16.91 2.17 4.06
N ALA A 73 -17.33 3.25 4.72
CA ALA A 73 -18.61 3.28 5.45
C ALA A 73 -19.81 3.34 4.49
N ALA A 74 -21.00 3.01 4.99
CA ALA A 74 -22.24 3.21 4.26
C ALA A 74 -22.41 4.69 3.88
N HIS A 75 -22.72 4.96 2.61
CA HIS A 75 -22.85 6.32 2.11
C HIS A 75 -23.78 6.42 0.91
N ASP A 76 -24.23 7.65 0.67
CA ASP A 76 -25.03 7.97 -0.51
C ASP A 76 -24.15 8.42 -1.66
N ILE A 77 -24.30 7.77 -2.80
CA ILE A 77 -23.69 8.22 -4.06
C ILE A 77 -24.75 9.05 -4.79
N ARG A 78 -24.42 10.31 -5.09
CA ARG A 78 -25.30 11.28 -5.75
C ARG A 78 -24.54 11.96 -6.89
N PRO A 79 -25.21 12.33 -7.98
CA PRO A 79 -24.55 13.05 -9.07
C PRO A 79 -24.14 14.45 -8.59
N ARG A 80 -22.88 14.84 -8.83
CA ARG A 80 -22.37 16.14 -8.38
C ARG A 80 -22.78 17.31 -9.28
N HIS A 81 -22.77 17.09 -10.60
CA HIS A 81 -23.02 18.14 -11.60
C HIS A 81 -24.14 17.79 -12.62
N LYS A 82 -24.59 16.54 -12.65
CA LYS A 82 -25.62 16.05 -13.57
C LYS A 82 -26.90 15.73 -12.80
N LYS A 83 -27.99 15.46 -13.53
CA LYS A 83 -29.32 15.16 -12.93
C LYS A 83 -29.46 13.72 -12.45
N ALA A 84 -28.65 12.79 -12.97
CA ALA A 84 -28.71 11.37 -12.63
C ALA A 84 -27.33 10.71 -12.81
N LEU A 85 -27.15 9.58 -12.11
CA LEU A 85 -26.05 8.63 -12.31
C LEU A 85 -26.38 7.72 -13.51
N PHE A 86 -25.33 7.21 -14.17
CA PHE A 86 -25.46 6.34 -15.32
C PHE A 86 -24.39 5.22 -15.30
N TRP A 87 -24.81 4.00 -15.63
CA TRP A 87 -23.99 2.82 -15.91
C TRP A 87 -24.87 1.80 -16.65
N GLU A 88 -24.26 0.94 -17.45
CA GLU A 88 -24.98 -0.04 -18.27
C GLU A 88 -25.85 -0.99 -17.40
N GLY A 89 -27.10 -1.21 -17.84
CA GLY A 89 -28.05 -2.09 -17.17
C GLY A 89 -28.81 -1.47 -15.99
N ALA A 90 -28.58 -0.21 -15.62
CA ALA A 90 -29.39 0.43 -14.58
C ALA A 90 -30.78 0.85 -15.11
N ALA A 91 -31.79 0.79 -14.24
CA ALA A 91 -33.10 1.37 -14.51
C ALA A 91 -33.03 2.91 -14.41
N HIS A 92 -32.58 3.56 -15.47
CA HIS A 92 -32.40 5.02 -15.53
C HIS A 92 -33.74 5.78 -15.52
N PRO A 93 -33.77 7.02 -14.99
CA PRO A 93 -32.65 7.75 -14.37
C PRO A 93 -32.42 7.35 -12.88
N VAL A 94 -31.15 7.24 -12.47
CA VAL A 94 -30.81 6.95 -11.07
C VAL A 94 -30.39 8.22 -10.34
N GLY A 95 -31.24 8.74 -9.46
CA GLY A 95 -30.94 9.95 -8.68
C GLY A 95 -29.97 9.72 -7.51
N ARG A 96 -29.92 8.50 -6.98
CA ARG A 96 -29.13 8.16 -5.78
C ARG A 96 -28.91 6.65 -5.67
N VAL A 97 -27.74 6.26 -5.18
CA VAL A 97 -27.45 4.89 -4.70
C VAL A 97 -27.16 4.94 -3.20
N ARG A 98 -27.80 4.07 -2.42
CA ARG A 98 -27.45 3.80 -1.02
C ARG A 98 -26.39 2.70 -1.01
N HIS A 99 -25.12 3.08 -0.98
CA HIS A 99 -24.03 2.12 -0.91
C HIS A 99 -23.86 1.62 0.54
N PRO A 100 -23.88 0.31 0.80
CA PRO A 100 -23.78 -0.23 2.17
C PRO A 100 -22.39 -0.03 2.80
N GLY A 101 -21.39 0.32 1.98
CA GLY A 101 -19.99 0.35 2.36
C GLY A 101 -19.25 -0.85 1.78
N THR A 102 -17.94 -0.87 1.94
CA THR A 102 -17.07 -1.97 1.48
C THR A 102 -16.26 -2.46 2.67
N ALA A 103 -16.20 -3.77 2.87
CA ALA A 103 -15.33 -4.35 3.89
C ALA A 103 -13.84 -4.13 3.52
N PRO A 104 -12.95 -3.93 4.52
CA PRO A 104 -11.52 -3.83 4.27
C PRO A 104 -10.94 -5.15 3.77
N HIS A 105 -9.99 -5.06 2.85
CA HIS A 105 -9.10 -6.14 2.44
C HIS A 105 -7.64 -5.67 2.59
N PRO A 106 -7.14 -5.60 3.84
CA PRO A 106 -5.84 -5.01 4.13
C PRO A 106 -4.70 -5.81 3.49
N TYR A 107 -3.69 -5.12 2.98
CA TYR A 107 -2.55 -5.71 2.29
C TYR A 107 -1.22 -5.00 2.63
N LEU A 108 -1.23 -3.68 2.87
CA LEU A 108 -0.02 -2.96 3.27
C LEU A 108 0.34 -3.19 4.74
N ARG A 109 -0.62 -2.99 5.65
CA ARG A 109 -0.39 -3.19 7.10
C ARG A 109 0.03 -4.62 7.45
N PRO A 110 -0.65 -5.69 6.96
CA PRO A 110 -0.22 -7.04 7.28
C PRO A 110 1.18 -7.36 6.73
N ALA A 111 1.54 -6.86 5.55
CA ALA A 111 2.89 -7.03 5.01
C ALA A 111 3.95 -6.33 5.87
N LEU A 112 3.65 -5.12 6.36
CA LEU A 112 4.58 -4.35 7.21
C LEU A 112 4.79 -4.97 8.60
N LEU A 113 3.72 -5.50 9.21
CA LEU A 113 3.74 -5.94 10.61
C LEU A 113 4.17 -7.41 10.80
N GLN A 114 4.47 -8.11 9.72
CA GLN A 114 4.93 -9.49 9.79
C GLN A 114 6.31 -9.59 10.48
N HIS A 115 6.48 -10.55 11.37
CA HIS A 115 7.79 -10.85 11.94
C HIS A 115 8.70 -11.43 10.84
N ARG A 116 9.89 -10.84 10.67
CA ARG A 116 10.86 -11.22 9.65
C ARG A 116 12.19 -11.55 10.30
N GLU A 117 12.76 -12.67 9.91
CA GLU A 117 14.13 -13.03 10.24
C GLU A 117 15.02 -12.65 9.06
N LEU A 118 16.06 -11.86 9.34
CA LEU A 118 17.06 -11.50 8.33
C LEU A 118 17.91 -12.74 8.04
N ARG A 119 17.91 -13.18 6.78
CA ARG A 119 18.76 -14.27 6.30
C ARG A 119 20.08 -13.74 5.75
#